data_AF-A0A2A7MBJ8-F1
#
_entry.id   AF-A0A2A7MBJ8-F1
#
_cell.length_a   1.000
_cell.length_b   1.000
_cell.length_c   1.000
_cell.angle_alpha   90.00
_cell.angle_beta   90.00
_cell.angle_gamma   90.00
#
_symmetry.space_group_name_H-M   'P 1'
#
loop_
_entity.id
_entity.type
_entity.pdbx_description
1 polymer ?
#
loop_
_entity_poly.entity_id
_entity_poly.type
_entity_poly.pdbx_seq_one_letter_code
_entity_poly.pdbx_strand_id
1 'polypeptide(L)'
;MKNKTNFLKKFITSIYDIDVFSKYIKEGVFRAIIYMILMTIIVSSIKSGIIVHSINKNISGIINSLENNNGIYIEDGELTLNCEPITLENNNILIYIDDNDTIEESWKLNGRIYTQDVSLLWLKNGIVFYDNSNVYKMNYKNFLGNENVNSEQLRNILNDIKIKLGIVVFKVTIWIEMCGMLVNSFIITMIASLIAIFMKMIIRYSALYSMVIYAATLPFIIKIILECFNYNVDLDSVFIIGTVTYIIFILRHIKAQILGRIS
;
A
#
# COMPACT_ATOMS: atom_id res chain seq x y z
N MET A 1 -28.48 23.12 -19.61
CA MET A 1 -27.41 22.09 -19.67
C MET A 1 -27.18 21.50 -18.29
N LYS A 2 -27.35 20.18 -18.11
CA LYS A 2 -27.13 19.46 -16.84
C LYS A 2 -25.64 19.55 -16.48
N ASN A 3 -25.29 20.32 -15.45
CA ASN A 3 -23.94 20.38 -14.88
C ASN A 3 -23.56 18.98 -14.32
N LYS A 4 -23.07 18.08 -15.18
CA LYS A 4 -22.41 16.84 -14.77
C LYS A 4 -21.14 17.27 -14.03
N THR A 5 -21.12 17.08 -12.72
CA THR A 5 -19.94 17.33 -11.88
C THR A 5 -18.92 16.23 -12.17
N ASN A 6 -17.82 16.60 -12.86
CA ASN A 6 -16.71 15.69 -13.17
C ASN A 6 -15.97 15.26 -11.89
N PHE A 7 -15.18 14.19 -11.98
CA PHE A 7 -14.45 13.59 -10.85
C PHE A 7 -13.67 14.62 -10.02
N LEU A 8 -12.82 15.43 -10.66
CA LEU A 8 -11.99 16.43 -9.97
C LEU A 8 -12.82 17.44 -9.18
N LYS A 9 -13.94 17.90 -9.77
CA LYS A 9 -14.83 18.81 -9.07
C LYS A 9 -15.40 18.14 -7.82
N LYS A 10 -15.83 16.87 -7.92
CA LYS A 10 -16.32 16.12 -6.76
C LYS A 10 -15.25 15.88 -5.70
N PHE A 11 -14.04 15.55 -6.12
CA PHE A 11 -12.90 15.38 -5.23
C PHE A 11 -12.66 16.64 -4.41
N ILE A 12 -12.51 17.79 -5.09
CA ILE A 12 -12.26 19.08 -4.47
C ILE A 12 -13.41 19.48 -3.53
N THR A 13 -14.66 19.40 -3.98
CA THR A 13 -15.80 19.82 -3.14
C THR A 13 -16.09 18.84 -2.00
N SER A 14 -15.73 17.55 -2.11
CA SER A 14 -15.88 16.60 -0.99
C SER A 14 -14.90 16.85 0.16
N ILE A 15 -13.92 17.73 -0.02
CA ILE A 15 -12.94 18.11 1.00
C ILE A 15 -13.46 19.25 1.88
N TYR A 16 -14.11 20.27 1.29
CA TYR A 16 -14.45 21.50 2.01
C TYR A 16 -15.92 21.93 1.92
N ASP A 17 -16.67 21.45 0.95
CA ASP A 17 -18.03 21.93 0.68
C ASP A 17 -19.05 20.94 1.27
N ILE A 18 -19.64 21.30 2.40
CA ILE A 18 -20.62 20.45 3.07
C ILE A 18 -21.99 20.47 2.36
N ASP A 19 -22.29 21.52 1.58
CA ASP A 19 -23.58 21.70 0.91
C ASP A 19 -23.79 20.69 -0.22
N VAL A 20 -22.70 20.29 -0.89
CA VAL A 20 -22.76 19.36 -2.03
C VAL A 20 -23.18 17.94 -1.63
N PHE A 21 -23.05 17.54 -0.37
CA PHE A 21 -23.42 16.19 0.07
C PHE A 21 -24.91 15.91 -0.07
N SER A 22 -25.76 16.94 0.08
CA SER A 22 -27.21 16.85 -0.20
C SER A 22 -27.51 16.45 -1.66
N LYS A 23 -26.62 16.82 -2.59
CA LYS A 23 -26.68 16.43 -4.00
C LYS A 23 -26.09 15.04 -4.22
N TYR A 24 -24.98 14.71 -3.57
CA TYR A 24 -24.29 13.43 -3.73
C TYR A 24 -25.08 12.23 -3.23
N ILE A 25 -25.84 12.39 -2.14
CA ILE A 25 -26.80 11.39 -1.65
C ILE A 25 -27.78 10.95 -2.75
N LYS A 26 -28.11 11.85 -3.68
CA LYS A 26 -29.08 11.58 -4.78
C LYS A 26 -28.44 10.93 -6.02
N GLU A 27 -27.11 10.80 -6.07
CA GLU A 27 -26.42 10.26 -7.24
C GLU A 27 -26.42 8.73 -7.31
N GLY A 28 -26.69 8.05 -6.19
CA GLY A 28 -26.79 6.60 -6.09
C GLY A 28 -25.44 5.89 -5.94
N VAL A 29 -25.50 4.63 -5.50
CA VAL A 29 -24.33 3.83 -5.08
C VAL A 29 -23.36 3.59 -6.23
N PHE A 30 -23.85 3.29 -7.43
CA PHE A 30 -23.00 3.00 -8.59
C PHE A 30 -22.04 4.16 -8.93
N ARG A 31 -22.52 5.41 -8.89
CA ARG A 31 -21.68 6.58 -9.15
C ARG A 31 -20.69 6.87 -8.02
N ALA A 32 -21.03 6.49 -6.78
CA ALA A 32 -20.11 6.55 -5.66
C ALA A 32 -18.99 5.51 -5.81
N ILE A 33 -19.32 4.28 -6.22
CA ILE A 33 -18.32 3.22 -6.48
C ILE A 33 -17.35 3.63 -7.60
N ILE A 34 -17.85 4.20 -8.71
CA ILE A 34 -16.95 4.70 -9.78
C ILE A 34 -16.03 5.80 -9.25
N TYR A 35 -16.55 6.71 -8.43
CA TYR A 35 -15.75 7.74 -7.79
C TYR A 35 -14.67 7.15 -6.88
N MET A 36 -15.03 6.16 -6.06
CA MET A 36 -14.13 5.43 -5.18
C MET A 36 -13.01 4.73 -5.95
N ILE A 37 -13.31 4.05 -7.06
CA ILE A 37 -12.29 3.39 -7.91
C ILE A 37 -11.29 4.42 -8.46
N LEU A 38 -11.76 5.57 -8.94
CA LEU A 38 -10.88 6.63 -9.43
C LEU A 38 -10.00 7.20 -8.30
N MET A 39 -10.58 7.35 -7.11
CA MET A 39 -9.85 7.76 -5.92
C MET A 39 -8.75 6.77 -5.55
N THR A 40 -9.05 5.47 -5.47
CA THR A 40 -8.07 4.47 -5.08
C THR A 40 -6.95 4.32 -6.10
N ILE A 41 -7.21 4.52 -7.41
CA ILE A 41 -6.15 4.54 -8.43
C ILE A 41 -5.15 5.68 -8.16
N ILE A 42 -5.64 6.90 -7.93
CA ILE A 42 -4.78 8.07 -7.69
C ILE A 42 -3.92 7.84 -6.45
N VAL A 43 -4.58 7.43 -5.38
CA VAL A 43 -3.94 7.20 -4.08
C VAL A 43 -2.91 6.08 -4.14
N SER A 44 -3.29 4.95 -4.75
CA SER A 44 -2.41 3.79 -4.84
C SER A 44 -1.19 4.10 -5.70
N SER A 45 -1.31 4.97 -6.71
CA SER A 45 -0.17 5.43 -7.52
C SER A 45 0.88 6.14 -6.66
N ILE A 46 0.45 6.99 -5.73
CA ILE A 46 1.34 7.72 -4.81
C ILE A 46 2.01 6.72 -3.86
N LYS A 47 1.21 5.90 -3.17
CA LYS A 47 1.69 4.93 -2.17
C LYS A 47 2.64 3.91 -2.80
N SER A 48 2.27 3.32 -3.94
CA SER A 48 3.15 2.39 -4.66
C SER A 48 4.42 3.06 -5.15
N GLY A 49 4.36 4.33 -5.60
CA GLY A 49 5.53 5.07 -6.03
C GLY A 49 6.59 5.19 -4.93
N ILE A 50 6.16 5.47 -3.70
CA ILE A 50 7.05 5.55 -2.53
C ILE A 50 7.67 4.19 -2.21
N ILE A 51 6.85 3.13 -2.16
CA ILE A 51 7.31 1.76 -1.88
C ILE A 51 8.32 1.30 -2.95
N VAL A 52 7.98 1.48 -4.23
CA VAL A 52 8.82 1.09 -5.36
C VAL A 52 10.12 1.89 -5.39
N HIS A 53 10.09 3.18 -5.05
CA HIS A 53 11.31 3.99 -4.93
C HIS A 53 12.24 3.44 -3.85
N SER A 54 11.71 3.09 -2.67
CA SER A 54 12.48 2.49 -1.59
C SER A 54 13.13 1.17 -2.03
N ILE A 55 12.34 0.26 -2.61
CA ILE A 55 12.84 -1.03 -3.14
C ILE A 55 13.92 -0.81 -4.20
N ASN A 56 13.68 0.08 -5.17
CA ASN A 56 14.62 0.34 -6.25
C ASN A 56 15.94 0.92 -5.73
N LYS A 57 15.90 1.78 -4.71
CA LYS A 57 17.11 2.31 -4.05
C LYS A 57 17.95 1.18 -3.45
N ASN A 58 17.31 0.23 -2.77
CA ASN A 58 18.00 -0.92 -2.16
C ASN A 58 18.59 -1.84 -3.23
N ILE A 59 17.82 -2.19 -4.27
CA ILE A 59 18.33 -3.02 -5.38
C ILE A 59 19.47 -2.30 -6.11
N SER A 60 19.41 -0.98 -6.31
CA SER A 60 20.54 -0.22 -6.87
C SER A 60 21.78 -0.27 -5.96
N GLY A 61 21.61 -0.27 -4.63
CA GLY A 61 22.72 -0.48 -3.69
C GLY A 61 23.38 -1.85 -3.86
N ILE A 62 22.59 -2.91 -4.09
CA ILE A 62 23.11 -4.24 -4.43
C ILE A 62 23.89 -4.18 -5.74
N ILE A 63 23.28 -3.63 -6.81
CA ILE A 63 23.91 -3.54 -8.14
C ILE A 63 25.25 -2.79 -8.08
N ASN A 64 25.33 -1.66 -7.38
CA ASN A 64 26.57 -0.91 -7.24
C ASN A 64 27.64 -1.70 -6.46
N SER A 65 27.22 -2.53 -5.50
CA SER A 65 28.13 -3.43 -4.77
C SER A 65 28.66 -4.56 -5.66
N LEU A 66 27.86 -5.02 -6.64
CA LEU A 66 28.29 -5.97 -7.67
C LEU A 66 29.29 -5.35 -8.65
N GLU A 67 29.12 -4.08 -9.05
CA GLU A 67 30.03 -3.42 -10.00
C GLU A 67 31.45 -3.22 -9.43
N ASN A 68 31.57 -3.08 -8.11
CA ASN A 68 32.85 -2.98 -7.44
C ASN A 68 33.47 -4.35 -7.09
N ASN A 69 32.68 -5.43 -7.14
CA ASN A 69 33.08 -6.79 -6.78
C ASN A 69 32.60 -7.78 -7.85
N ASN A 70 33.37 -7.98 -8.91
CA ASN A 70 33.10 -8.94 -10.00
C ASN A 70 33.16 -10.42 -9.57
N GLY A 71 32.97 -10.73 -8.29
CA GLY A 71 33.23 -12.04 -7.70
C GLY A 71 32.01 -12.93 -7.53
N ILE A 72 30.81 -12.55 -7.99
CA ILE A 72 29.59 -13.32 -7.72
C ILE A 72 29.24 -14.23 -8.89
N TYR A 73 29.15 -15.53 -8.60
CA TYR A 73 28.79 -16.58 -9.55
C TYR A 73 27.75 -17.50 -8.92
N ILE A 74 26.75 -17.92 -9.70
CA ILE A 74 25.83 -19.00 -9.32
C ILE A 74 25.96 -20.08 -10.39
N GLU A 75 26.52 -21.22 -10.01
CA GLU A 75 26.74 -22.38 -10.89
C GLU A 75 26.17 -23.63 -10.24
N ASP A 76 25.46 -24.46 -11.01
CA ASP A 76 24.81 -25.68 -10.52
C ASP A 76 23.92 -25.48 -9.27
N GLY A 77 23.37 -24.28 -9.11
CA GLY A 77 22.53 -23.90 -7.98
C GLY A 77 23.29 -23.53 -6.69
N GLU A 78 24.59 -23.29 -6.77
CA GLU A 78 25.41 -22.82 -5.66
C GLU A 78 26.03 -21.45 -5.97
N LEU A 79 25.86 -20.51 -5.05
CA LEU A 79 26.50 -19.21 -5.01
C LEU A 79 27.97 -19.39 -4.60
N THR A 80 28.87 -18.76 -5.34
CA THR A 80 30.30 -18.65 -5.04
C THR A 80 30.69 -17.18 -5.05
N LEU A 81 31.44 -16.74 -4.04
CA LEU A 81 31.95 -15.39 -3.90
C LEU A 81 33.48 -15.39 -3.98
N ASN A 82 34.04 -14.69 -4.96
CA ASN A 82 35.48 -14.37 -5.01
C ASN A 82 35.81 -13.07 -4.24
N CYS A 83 34.95 -12.65 -3.33
CA CYS A 83 35.10 -11.47 -2.49
C CYS A 83 34.60 -11.75 -1.07
N GLU A 84 34.85 -10.83 -0.14
CA GLU A 84 34.31 -10.94 1.21
C GLU A 84 32.76 -10.89 1.21
N PRO A 85 32.10 -11.50 2.23
CA PRO A 85 30.66 -11.43 2.38
C PRO A 85 30.14 -10.00 2.36
N ILE A 86 29.09 -9.76 1.58
CA ILE A 86 28.52 -8.42 1.41
C ILE A 86 27.43 -8.21 2.44
N THR A 87 27.57 -7.19 3.28
CA THR A 87 26.54 -6.78 4.24
C THR A 87 26.13 -5.34 3.96
N LEU A 88 24.85 -5.13 3.64
CA LEU A 88 24.23 -3.81 3.57
C LEU A 88 23.18 -3.73 4.67
N GLU A 89 23.42 -2.88 5.64
CA GLU A 89 22.51 -2.66 6.77
C GLU A 89 22.05 -1.21 6.79
N ASN A 90 20.74 -1.02 6.80
CA ASN A 90 20.08 0.25 7.05
C ASN A 90 19.00 0.03 8.12
N ASN A 91 18.49 1.08 8.77
CA ASN A 91 17.67 0.97 10.00
C ASN A 91 16.50 -0.04 9.99
N ASN A 92 16.00 -0.46 8.82
CA ASN A 92 14.88 -1.40 8.70
C ASN A 92 15.18 -2.58 7.74
N ILE A 93 16.35 -2.59 7.10
CA ILE A 93 16.66 -3.56 6.04
C ILE A 93 18.09 -4.09 6.21
N LEU A 94 18.21 -5.42 6.30
CA LEU A 94 19.46 -6.15 6.15
C LEU A 94 19.49 -6.85 4.79
N ILE A 95 20.57 -6.64 4.04
CA ILE A 95 20.92 -7.48 2.89
C ILE A 95 22.27 -8.13 3.20
N TYR A 96 22.31 -9.45 3.15
CA TYR A 96 23.50 -10.24 3.45
C TYR A 96 23.76 -11.22 2.32
N ILE A 97 24.99 -11.29 1.82
CA ILE A 97 25.40 -12.21 0.76
C ILE A 97 26.63 -12.96 1.24
N ASP A 98 26.52 -14.28 1.32
CA ASP A 98 27.58 -15.19 1.79
C ASP A 98 27.46 -16.55 1.08
N ASP A 99 28.60 -17.14 0.73
CA ASP A 99 28.70 -18.46 0.10
C ASP A 99 29.07 -19.58 1.08
N ASN A 100 29.28 -19.27 2.36
CA ASN A 100 29.62 -20.25 3.38
C ASN A 100 28.38 -20.86 4.03
N ASP A 101 27.45 -20.02 4.48
CA ASP A 101 26.22 -20.48 5.12
C ASP A 101 25.15 -20.93 4.10
N THR A 102 24.40 -21.96 4.43
CA THR A 102 23.25 -22.46 3.66
C THR A 102 21.93 -21.86 4.14
N ILE A 103 20.85 -21.96 3.34
CA ILE A 103 19.51 -21.50 3.74
C ILE A 103 19.00 -22.19 5.02
N GLU A 104 19.45 -23.41 5.31
CA GLU A 104 19.16 -24.13 6.54
C GLU A 104 19.85 -23.52 7.76
N GLU A 105 20.99 -22.86 7.56
CA GLU A 105 21.81 -22.22 8.58
C GLU A 105 21.48 -20.75 8.81
N SER A 106 20.47 -20.22 8.12
CA SER A 106 20.02 -18.83 8.22
C SER A 106 19.69 -18.37 9.65
N TRP A 107 19.44 -19.30 10.57
CA TRP A 107 19.18 -19.02 11.99
C TRP A 107 20.42 -18.52 12.74
N LYS A 108 21.64 -18.78 12.27
CA LYS A 108 22.88 -18.26 12.88
C LYS A 108 22.93 -16.72 12.86
N LEU A 109 22.25 -16.12 11.89
CA LEU A 109 22.21 -14.68 11.66
C LEU A 109 21.06 -13.98 12.42
N ASN A 110 20.29 -14.73 13.22
CA ASN A 110 19.12 -14.24 13.96
C ASN A 110 19.38 -12.97 14.78
N GLY A 111 20.57 -12.83 15.38
CA GLY A 111 20.94 -11.64 16.16
C GLY A 111 20.95 -10.34 15.34
N ARG A 112 21.17 -10.42 14.01
CA ARG A 112 21.12 -9.29 13.07
C ARG A 112 19.79 -9.20 12.33
N ILE A 113 19.11 -10.33 12.13
CA ILE A 113 17.81 -10.39 11.46
C ILE A 113 16.72 -9.77 12.33
N TYR A 114 16.68 -10.10 13.62
CA TYR A 114 15.60 -9.66 14.52
C TYR A 114 15.67 -8.17 14.89
N THR A 115 16.77 -7.49 14.56
CA THR A 115 16.89 -6.03 14.73
C THR A 115 16.35 -5.26 13.53
N GLN A 116 15.88 -5.95 12.49
CA GLN A 116 15.48 -5.38 11.20
C GLN A 116 14.06 -5.81 10.86
N ASP A 117 13.27 -4.91 10.26
CA ASP A 117 11.90 -5.24 9.81
C ASP A 117 11.92 -6.26 8.66
N VAL A 118 12.92 -6.12 7.78
CA VAL A 118 13.08 -6.94 6.58
C VAL A 118 14.53 -7.38 6.45
N SER A 119 14.77 -8.67 6.22
CA SER A 119 16.12 -9.19 5.92
C SER A 119 16.12 -10.05 4.66
N LEU A 120 17.01 -9.76 3.72
CA LEU A 120 17.22 -10.53 2.50
C LEU A 120 18.62 -11.15 2.53
N LEU A 121 18.68 -12.46 2.70
CA LEU A 121 19.93 -13.22 2.75
C LEU A 121 20.10 -14.00 1.44
N TRP A 122 21.26 -13.88 0.81
CA TRP A 122 21.67 -14.65 -0.35
C TRP A 122 22.77 -15.57 0.13
N LEU A 123 22.43 -16.84 0.27
CA LEU A 123 23.22 -17.87 0.93
C LEU A 123 23.62 -18.93 -0.09
N LYS A 124 24.57 -19.80 0.25
CA LYS A 124 25.20 -20.74 -0.67
C LYS A 124 24.24 -21.43 -1.65
N ASN A 125 23.14 -21.99 -1.17
CA ASN A 125 22.18 -22.75 -1.99
C ASN A 125 20.88 -21.98 -2.34
N GLY A 126 20.72 -20.74 -1.89
CA GLY A 126 19.49 -20.00 -2.16
C GLY A 126 19.31 -18.68 -1.42
N ILE A 127 18.11 -18.12 -1.52
CA ILE A 127 17.72 -16.85 -0.93
C ILE A 127 16.76 -17.10 0.24
N VAL A 128 16.98 -16.38 1.35
CA VAL A 128 16.06 -16.33 2.49
C VAL A 128 15.56 -14.91 2.67
N PHE A 129 14.25 -14.74 2.72
CA PHE A 129 13.60 -13.47 2.97
C PHE A 129 12.85 -13.54 4.30
N TYR A 130 13.24 -12.67 5.23
CA TYR A 130 12.53 -12.44 6.48
C TYR A 130 11.71 -11.16 6.36
N ASP A 131 10.43 -11.26 6.69
CA ASP A 131 9.53 -10.13 6.87
C ASP A 131 8.90 -10.26 8.26
N ASN A 132 9.42 -9.46 9.19
CA ASN A 132 9.09 -9.54 10.62
C ASN A 132 9.23 -10.98 11.16
N SER A 133 8.10 -11.68 11.31
CA SER A 133 8.03 -13.06 11.84
C SER A 133 8.02 -14.13 10.75
N ASN A 134 7.81 -13.75 9.49
CA ASN A 134 7.65 -14.68 8.38
C ASN A 134 9.00 -14.95 7.72
N VAL A 135 9.26 -16.22 7.39
CA VAL A 135 10.48 -16.66 6.72
C VAL A 135 10.12 -17.36 5.43
N TYR A 136 10.67 -16.88 4.33
CA TYR A 136 10.51 -17.45 3.00
C TYR A 136 11.87 -17.91 2.50
N LYS A 137 11.98 -19.17 2.08
CA LYS A 137 13.23 -19.76 1.59
C LYS A 137 13.05 -20.23 0.17
N MET A 138 14.03 -19.98 -0.69
CA MET A 138 14.00 -20.34 -2.10
C MET A 138 15.38 -20.77 -2.58
N ASN A 139 15.51 -22.02 -3.04
CA ASN A 139 16.75 -22.52 -3.62
C ASN A 139 17.00 -21.94 -5.01
N TYR A 140 18.27 -21.72 -5.37
CA TYR A 140 18.65 -21.26 -6.71
C TYR A 140 18.12 -22.16 -7.82
N LYS A 141 18.24 -23.48 -7.65
CA LYS A 141 17.72 -24.47 -8.62
C LYS A 141 16.23 -24.30 -8.92
N ASN A 142 15.43 -23.84 -7.94
CA ASN A 142 13.99 -23.71 -8.14
C ASN A 142 13.62 -22.56 -9.07
N PHE A 143 14.46 -21.53 -9.21
CA PHE A 143 14.17 -20.35 -10.02
C PHE A 143 15.14 -20.12 -11.19
N LEU A 144 16.39 -20.56 -11.09
CA LEU A 144 17.39 -20.52 -12.16
C LEU A 144 17.49 -21.83 -12.95
N GLY A 145 16.94 -22.94 -12.44
CA GLY A 145 17.12 -24.25 -13.04
C GLY A 145 18.60 -24.65 -13.05
N ASN A 146 19.12 -24.95 -14.24
CA ASN A 146 20.53 -25.30 -14.49
C ASN A 146 21.29 -24.16 -15.20
N GLU A 147 20.76 -22.93 -15.19
CA GLU A 147 21.46 -21.80 -15.81
C GLU A 147 22.57 -21.28 -14.89
N ASN A 148 23.75 -21.06 -15.47
CA ASN A 148 24.85 -20.40 -14.78
C ASN A 148 24.68 -18.89 -14.90
N VAL A 149 24.80 -18.20 -13.76
CA VAL A 149 24.58 -16.75 -13.67
C VAL A 149 25.84 -16.10 -13.13
N ASN A 150 26.48 -15.27 -13.96
CA ASN A 150 27.58 -14.41 -13.55
C ASN A 150 27.07 -13.04 -13.06
N SER A 151 27.98 -12.20 -12.58
CA SER A 151 27.65 -10.88 -12.02
C SER A 151 26.95 -9.96 -13.04
N GLU A 152 27.26 -10.04 -14.33
CA GLU A 152 26.60 -9.23 -15.38
C GLU A 152 25.16 -9.69 -15.62
N GLN A 153 24.95 -11.01 -15.76
CA GLN A 153 23.63 -11.61 -15.89
C GLN A 153 22.78 -11.32 -14.65
N LEU A 154 23.36 -11.37 -13.45
CA LEU A 154 22.67 -11.05 -12.22
C LEU A 154 22.19 -9.58 -12.18
N ARG A 155 23.02 -8.64 -12.64
CA ARG A 155 22.63 -7.23 -12.77
C ARG A 155 21.45 -7.05 -13.73
N ASN A 156 21.45 -7.75 -14.85
CA ASN A 156 20.35 -7.71 -15.81
C ASN A 156 19.05 -8.25 -15.19
N ILE A 157 19.12 -9.38 -14.46
CA ILE A 157 17.99 -9.94 -13.71
C ILE A 157 17.47 -8.93 -12.68
N LEU A 158 18.35 -8.31 -11.87
CA LEU A 158 17.96 -7.34 -10.86
C LEU A 158 17.31 -6.08 -11.46
N ASN A 159 17.79 -5.60 -12.61
CA ASN A 159 17.18 -4.47 -13.31
C ASN A 159 15.79 -4.81 -13.87
N ASP A 160 15.62 -6.01 -14.43
CA ASP A 160 14.33 -6.52 -14.86
C ASP A 160 13.33 -6.64 -13.69
N ILE A 161 13.81 -7.11 -12.55
CA ILE A 161 13.04 -7.25 -11.31
C ILE A 161 12.53 -5.88 -10.85
N LYS A 162 13.33 -4.81 -10.89
CA LYS A 162 12.88 -3.44 -10.51
C LYS A 162 11.61 -3.01 -11.25
N ILE A 163 11.59 -3.18 -12.57
CA ILE A 163 10.45 -2.75 -13.41
C ILE A 163 9.23 -3.65 -13.13
N LYS A 164 9.42 -4.97 -13.12
CA LYS A 164 8.33 -5.94 -12.93
C LYS A 164 7.72 -5.82 -11.53
N LEU A 165 8.54 -5.67 -10.48
CA LEU A 165 8.07 -5.45 -9.12
C LEU A 165 7.26 -4.17 -9.01
N GLY A 166 7.66 -3.09 -9.68
CA GLY A 166 6.91 -1.84 -9.69
C GLY A 166 5.44 -2.02 -10.13
N ILE A 167 5.24 -2.78 -11.22
CA ILE A 167 3.91 -3.08 -11.75
C ILE A 167 3.11 -3.97 -10.79
N VAL A 168 3.75 -4.98 -10.18
CA VAL A 168 3.11 -5.90 -9.23
C VAL A 168 2.68 -5.15 -7.97
N VAL A 169 3.58 -4.37 -7.35
CA VAL A 169 3.29 -3.56 -6.17
C VAL A 169 2.12 -2.62 -6.44
N PHE A 170 2.13 -1.90 -7.57
CA PHE A 170 1.02 -1.01 -7.93
C PHE A 170 -0.34 -1.73 -7.99
N LYS A 171 -0.40 -2.89 -8.65
CA LYS A 171 -1.63 -3.70 -8.74
C LYS A 171 -2.10 -4.14 -7.36
N VAL A 172 -1.19 -4.66 -6.53
CA VAL A 172 -1.51 -5.15 -5.18
C VAL A 172 -2.01 -4.00 -4.29
N THR A 173 -1.35 -2.84 -4.32
CA THR A 173 -1.78 -1.66 -3.56
C THR A 173 -3.19 -1.21 -3.97
N ILE A 174 -3.50 -1.14 -5.27
CA ILE A 174 -4.86 -0.81 -5.75
C ILE A 174 -5.90 -1.76 -5.16
N TRP A 175 -5.62 -3.08 -5.21
CA TRP A 175 -6.55 -4.08 -4.71
C TRP A 175 -6.78 -3.93 -3.20
N ILE A 176 -5.71 -3.77 -2.41
CA ILE A 176 -5.79 -3.60 -0.96
C ILE A 176 -6.60 -2.34 -0.60
N GLU A 177 -6.26 -1.18 -1.17
CA GLU A 177 -6.96 0.08 -0.86
C GLU A 177 -8.42 0.06 -1.31
N MET A 178 -8.72 -0.56 -2.46
CA MET A 178 -10.10 -0.69 -2.94
C MET A 178 -10.95 -1.58 -2.04
N CYS A 179 -10.42 -2.74 -1.63
CA CYS A 179 -11.11 -3.63 -0.69
C CYS A 179 -11.28 -2.97 0.68
N GLY A 180 -10.23 -2.34 1.20
CA GLY A 180 -10.27 -1.60 2.46
C GLY A 180 -11.33 -0.50 2.44
N MET A 181 -11.35 0.32 1.38
CA MET A 181 -12.32 1.42 1.26
C MET A 181 -13.78 0.91 1.16
N LEU A 182 -14.02 -0.22 0.50
CA LEU A 182 -15.36 -0.86 0.45
C LEU A 182 -15.81 -1.35 1.83
N VAL A 183 -14.96 -2.12 2.51
CA VAL A 183 -15.26 -2.69 3.84
C VAL A 183 -15.44 -1.57 4.86
N ASN A 184 -14.51 -0.61 4.90
CA ASN A 184 -14.58 0.50 5.83
C ASN A 184 -15.81 1.37 5.56
N SER A 185 -16.14 1.68 4.28
CA SER A 185 -17.36 2.41 3.95
C SER A 185 -18.63 1.68 4.36
N PHE A 186 -18.65 0.34 4.27
CA PHE A 186 -19.77 -0.47 4.75
C PHE A 186 -19.94 -0.34 6.27
N ILE A 187 -18.87 -0.53 7.05
CA ILE A 187 -18.87 -0.39 8.50
C ILE A 187 -19.32 1.02 8.91
N ILE A 188 -18.75 2.05 8.29
CA ILE A 188 -19.07 3.45 8.58
C ILE A 188 -20.53 3.75 8.23
N THR A 189 -21.09 3.16 7.18
CA THR A 189 -22.50 3.35 6.81
C THR A 189 -23.45 2.75 7.86
N MET A 190 -23.09 1.62 8.47
CA MET A 190 -23.85 1.06 9.60
C MET A 190 -23.88 2.05 10.78
N ILE A 191 -22.73 2.62 11.13
CA ILE A 191 -22.61 3.65 12.18
C ILE A 191 -23.42 4.90 11.81
N ALA A 192 -23.29 5.39 10.57
CA ALA A 192 -24.01 6.55 10.06
C ALA A 192 -25.54 6.37 10.11
N SER A 193 -26.02 5.14 9.87
CA SER A 193 -27.44 4.80 9.96
C SER A 193 -27.96 4.94 11.40
N LEU A 194 -27.19 4.47 12.38
CA LEU A 194 -27.51 4.66 13.81
C LEU A 194 -27.55 6.14 14.17
N ILE A 195 -26.56 6.92 13.73
CA ILE A 195 -26.51 8.37 13.95
C ILE A 195 -27.73 9.07 13.34
N ALA A 196 -28.13 8.70 12.12
CA ALA A 196 -29.30 9.27 11.46
C ALA A 196 -30.60 8.99 12.25
N ILE A 197 -30.74 7.78 12.81
CA ILE A 197 -31.86 7.41 13.69
C ILE A 197 -31.88 8.28 14.94
N PHE A 198 -30.74 8.45 15.63
CA PHE A 198 -30.65 9.35 16.81
C PHE A 198 -30.98 10.80 16.46
N MET A 199 -30.63 11.24 15.25
CA MET A 199 -30.99 12.56 14.74
C MET A 199 -32.45 12.67 14.27
N LYS A 200 -33.25 11.59 14.35
CA LYS A 200 -34.64 11.50 13.85
C LYS A 200 -34.75 11.79 12.35
N MET A 201 -33.76 11.38 11.56
CA MET A 201 -33.75 11.50 10.11
C MET A 201 -34.05 10.16 9.44
N ILE A 202 -34.92 10.15 8.43
CA ILE A 202 -35.21 8.96 7.62
C ILE A 202 -34.39 9.07 6.33
N ILE A 203 -33.26 8.36 6.26
CA ILE A 203 -32.38 8.32 5.08
C ILE A 203 -32.21 6.86 4.66
N ARG A 204 -32.35 6.58 3.37
CA ARG A 204 -32.13 5.23 2.82
C ARG A 204 -30.66 4.82 2.99
N TYR A 205 -30.42 3.56 3.37
CA TYR A 205 -29.07 3.01 3.55
C TYR A 205 -28.18 3.21 2.31
N SER A 206 -28.70 2.96 1.10
CA SER A 206 -27.96 3.16 -0.14
C SER A 206 -27.54 4.61 -0.37
N ALA A 207 -28.33 5.57 0.11
CA ALA A 207 -28.04 6.99 0.00
C ALA A 207 -26.99 7.42 1.03
N LEU A 208 -27.04 6.85 2.25
CA LEU A 208 -25.98 6.98 3.25
C LEU A 208 -24.67 6.38 2.77
N TYR A 209 -24.69 5.19 2.16
CA TYR A 209 -23.48 4.54 1.63
C TYR A 209 -22.79 5.38 0.57
N SER A 210 -23.55 5.94 -0.38
CA SER A 210 -23.02 6.90 -1.35
C SER A 210 -22.36 8.10 -0.66
N MET A 211 -23.03 8.70 0.33
CA MET A 211 -22.52 9.84 1.08
C MET A 211 -21.23 9.49 1.82
N VAL A 212 -21.15 8.33 2.47
CA VAL A 212 -19.98 7.86 3.19
C VAL A 212 -18.77 7.78 2.27
N ILE A 213 -18.93 7.22 1.06
CA ILE A 213 -17.84 7.14 0.08
C ILE A 213 -17.32 8.54 -0.31
N TYR A 214 -18.22 9.51 -0.51
CA TYR A 214 -17.80 10.88 -0.82
C TYR A 214 -17.17 11.55 0.42
N ALA A 215 -17.71 11.33 1.62
CA ALA A 215 -17.23 11.96 2.86
C ALA A 215 -15.86 11.41 3.26
N ALA A 216 -15.59 10.14 2.94
CA ALA A 216 -14.31 9.48 3.15
C ALA A 216 -13.14 10.16 2.42
N THR A 217 -13.39 11.01 1.40
CA THR A 217 -12.35 11.68 0.61
C THR A 217 -11.31 12.39 1.48
N LEU A 218 -11.76 13.26 2.40
CA LEU A 218 -10.84 14.04 3.24
C LEU A 218 -10.06 13.15 4.23
N PRO A 219 -10.71 12.30 5.06
CA PRO A 219 -10.01 11.35 5.93
C PRO A 219 -9.04 10.43 5.18
N PHE A 220 -9.39 10.01 3.96
CA PHE A 220 -8.53 9.16 3.14
C PHE A 220 -7.27 9.91 2.71
N ILE A 221 -7.39 11.16 2.24
CA ILE A 221 -6.24 12.01 1.91
C ILE A 221 -5.32 12.18 3.13
N ILE A 222 -5.89 12.44 4.31
CA ILE A 222 -5.11 12.59 5.55
C ILE A 222 -4.38 11.28 5.88
N LYS A 223 -5.07 10.14 5.83
CA LYS A 223 -4.48 8.80 6.04
C LYS A 223 -3.24 8.63 5.16
N ILE A 224 -3.35 8.91 3.87
CA ILE A 224 -2.26 8.71 2.91
C ILE A 224 -1.09 9.64 3.19
N ILE A 225 -1.35 10.92 3.47
CA ILE A 225 -0.28 11.88 3.80
C ILE A 225 0.51 11.37 5.01
N LEU A 226 -0.16 10.81 6.02
CA LEU A 226 0.50 10.24 7.20
C LEU A 226 1.27 8.96 6.86
N GLU A 227 0.69 8.06 6.06
CA GLU A 227 1.37 6.84 5.59
C GLU A 227 2.59 7.14 4.70
N CYS A 228 2.61 8.29 4.00
CA CYS A 228 3.81 8.72 3.26
C CYS A 228 5.02 8.97 4.17
N PHE A 229 4.81 9.38 5.43
CA PHE A 229 5.89 9.56 6.40
C PHE A 229 6.31 8.25 7.04
N ASN A 230 5.38 7.32 7.25
CA ASN A 230 5.68 5.99 7.78
C ASN A 230 4.70 4.95 7.20
N TYR A 231 5.14 4.24 6.17
CA TYR A 231 4.29 3.30 5.42
C TYR A 231 3.97 2.01 6.19
N ASN A 232 4.64 1.74 7.32
CA ASN A 232 4.45 0.56 8.16
C ASN A 232 3.32 0.73 9.20
N VAL A 233 2.71 1.91 9.31
CA VAL A 233 1.63 2.18 10.28
C VAL A 233 0.27 1.99 9.64
N ASP A 234 -0.54 1.08 10.20
CA ASP A 234 -1.95 0.96 9.83
C ASP A 234 -2.77 2.11 10.44
N LEU A 235 -3.30 2.98 9.57
CA LEU A 235 -4.09 4.15 9.94
C LEU A 235 -5.58 4.01 9.59
N ASP A 236 -6.08 2.78 9.40
CA ASP A 236 -7.51 2.54 9.12
C ASP A 236 -8.43 3.03 10.23
N SER A 237 -8.00 2.89 11.50
CA SER A 237 -8.77 3.43 12.64
C SER A 237 -8.93 4.95 12.58
N VAL A 238 -7.86 5.66 12.19
CA VAL A 238 -7.88 7.12 12.01
C VAL A 238 -8.81 7.51 10.86
N PHE A 239 -8.75 6.77 9.76
CA PHE A 239 -9.65 6.93 8.62
C PHE A 239 -11.13 6.75 9.01
N ILE A 240 -11.46 5.69 9.74
CA ILE A 240 -12.83 5.40 10.19
C ILE A 240 -13.34 6.52 11.11
N ILE A 241 -12.57 6.87 12.15
CA ILE A 241 -12.96 7.91 13.12
C ILE A 241 -13.13 9.27 12.41
N GLY A 242 -12.19 9.63 11.53
CA GLY A 242 -12.26 10.87 10.76
C GLY A 242 -13.51 10.92 9.87
N THR A 243 -13.84 9.82 9.20
CA THR A 243 -15.02 9.76 8.33
C THR A 243 -16.32 9.81 9.12
N VAL A 244 -16.42 9.07 10.23
CA VAL A 244 -17.59 9.13 11.12
C VAL A 244 -17.80 10.55 11.65
N THR A 245 -16.72 11.22 12.08
CA THR A 245 -16.77 12.61 12.55
C THR A 245 -17.30 13.54 11.48
N TYR A 246 -16.81 13.42 10.24
CA TYR A 246 -17.27 14.28 9.15
C TYR A 246 -18.73 14.01 8.77
N ILE A 247 -19.17 12.75 8.80
CA ILE A 247 -20.57 12.37 8.57
C ILE A 247 -21.51 13.01 9.61
N ILE A 248 -21.12 13.07 10.88
CA ILE A 248 -21.94 13.73 11.92
C ILE A 248 -22.19 15.20 11.55
N PHE A 249 -21.15 15.91 11.10
CA PHE A 249 -21.30 17.29 10.64
C PHE A 249 -22.20 17.39 9.42
N ILE A 250 -22.02 16.52 8.42
CA ILE A 250 -22.84 16.49 7.20
C ILE A 250 -24.32 16.24 7.53
N LEU A 251 -24.63 15.22 8.34
CA LEU A 251 -26.00 14.89 8.72
C LEU A 251 -26.66 16.03 9.50
N ARG A 252 -25.93 16.64 10.45
CA ARG A 252 -26.42 17.81 11.20
C ARG A 252 -26.75 18.98 10.27
N HIS A 253 -25.88 19.23 9.29
CA HIS A 253 -26.09 20.28 8.30
C HIS A 253 -27.30 20.01 7.41
N ILE A 254 -27.43 18.80 6.87
CA ILE A 254 -28.58 18.39 6.06
C ILE A 254 -29.89 18.51 6.87
N LYS A 255 -29.88 18.12 8.14
CA LYS A 255 -31.04 18.27 9.02
C LYS A 255 -31.44 19.74 9.19
N ALA A 256 -30.46 20.63 9.41
CA ALA A 256 -30.71 22.06 9.53
C ALA A 256 -31.30 22.64 8.24
N GLN A 257 -30.81 22.22 7.07
CA GLN A 257 -31.39 22.63 5.78
C GLN A 257 -32.83 22.15 5.59
N ILE A 258 -33.17 20.94 6.06
CA ILE A 258 -34.54 20.41 5.97
C ILE A 258 -35.45 21.21 6.90
N LEU A 259 -35.02 21.50 8.13
CA LEU A 259 -35.83 22.22 9.12
C LEU A 259 -35.98 23.71 8.79
N GLY A 260 -34.92 24.37 8.31
CA GLY A 260 -34.93 25.78 7.92
C GLY A 260 -35.63 26.06 6.58
N ARG A 261 -36.05 25.03 5.84
CA ARG A 261 -36.96 25.15 4.69
C ARG A 261 -38.44 25.00 5.07
N ILE A 262 -38.74 24.77 6.35
CA ILE A 262 -40.10 24.58 6.89
C ILE A 262 -40.56 25.84 7.69
N SER A 263 -39.68 26.81 7.95
CA SER A 263 -40.02 28.14 8.44
C SER A 263 -40.12 29.15 7.31
#